data_AF-A0A7K4CIK5-F1
#
_entry.id   AF-A0A7K4CIK5-F1
#
_cell.length_a   1.000
_cell.length_b   1.000
_cell.length_c   1.000
_cell.angle_alpha   90.00
_cell.angle_beta   90.00
_cell.angle_gamma   90.00
#
_symmetry.space_group_name_H-M   'P 1'
#
loop_
_entity.id
_entity.type
_entity.pdbx_description
1 polymer ?
#
loop_
_entity_poly.entity_id
_entity_poly.type
_entity_poly.pdbx_seq_one_letter_code
_entity_poly.pdbx_strand_id
1 'polypeptide(L)'
;MSSNCDHVEILVAAHCLLNPLTRVRGLQPIPYRVAGPTVQLPCPEFLYLGPERWAVTRNQLDLPKFRRFCRMLIAHYADLLEMLVRRGTRLRIVGIAGSPSCGVYTTSCGYEGGLVGEAKHERVPGRGVFMEELMAELERRGVIFQAEEVG
;
A
#
# COMPACT_ATOMS: atom_id res chain seq x y z
N MET A 1 2.24 -15.00 -38.81
CA MET A 1 1.22 -14.87 -37.76
C MET A 1 1.93 -14.48 -36.47
N SER A 2 2.19 -13.19 -36.29
CA SER A 2 2.83 -12.69 -35.08
C SER A 2 1.75 -12.62 -34.01
N SER A 3 1.71 -13.62 -33.12
CA SER A 3 0.79 -13.60 -31.98
C SER A 3 1.15 -12.40 -31.11
N ASN A 4 0.34 -11.35 -31.16
CA ASN A 4 0.37 -10.27 -30.20
C ASN A 4 -0.03 -10.87 -28.85
N CYS A 5 0.97 -11.34 -28.09
CA CYS A 5 0.75 -11.85 -26.75
C CYS A 5 0.59 -10.63 -25.85
N ASP A 6 -0.63 -10.10 -25.80
CA ASP A 6 -0.99 -9.06 -24.83
C ASP A 6 -0.80 -9.68 -23.45
N HIS A 7 0.33 -9.36 -22.80
CA HIS A 7 0.57 -9.77 -21.43
C HIS A 7 -0.56 -9.20 -20.57
N VAL A 8 -1.34 -10.09 -19.95
CA VAL A 8 -2.38 -9.69 -19.00
C VAL A 8 -1.72 -8.91 -17.87
N GLU A 9 -2.16 -7.68 -17.64
CA GLU A 9 -1.76 -6.89 -16.48
C GLU A 9 -2.75 -7.13 -15.34
N ILE A 10 -2.23 -7.25 -14.12
CA ILE A 10 -3.03 -7.25 -12.90
C ILE A 10 -2.67 -6.04 -12.04
N LEU A 11 -3.71 -5.35 -11.58
CA LEU A 11 -3.60 -4.26 -10.64
C LEU A 11 -3.48 -4.82 -9.21
N VAL A 12 -2.54 -4.31 -8.43
CA VAL A 12 -2.37 -4.61 -7.00
C VAL A 12 -2.63 -3.32 -6.23
N ALA A 13 -3.85 -3.14 -5.73
CA ALA A 13 -4.33 -1.85 -5.22
C ALA A 13 -4.28 -1.78 -3.70
N ALA A 14 -3.82 -0.64 -3.16
CA ALA A 14 -4.02 -0.29 -1.76
C ALA A 14 -5.52 -0.34 -1.41
N HIS A 15 -5.84 -0.91 -0.25
CA HIS A 15 -7.21 -1.31 0.09
C HIS A 15 -8.25 -0.20 -0.12
N CYS A 16 -7.97 1.01 0.37
CA CYS A 16 -8.96 2.07 0.35
C CYS A 16 -9.17 2.75 -1.00
N LEU A 17 -8.43 2.38 -2.05
CA LEU A 17 -8.79 2.74 -3.42
C LEU A 17 -10.08 2.03 -3.86
N LEU A 18 -10.32 0.80 -3.37
CA LEU A 18 -11.49 0.01 -3.75
C LEU A 18 -12.54 -0.08 -2.64
N ASN A 19 -12.12 0.14 -1.38
CA ASN A 19 -13.01 0.16 -0.22
C ASN A 19 -12.71 1.39 0.66
N PRO A 20 -13.27 2.57 0.31
CA PRO A 20 -13.00 3.82 1.02
C PRO A 20 -13.43 3.80 2.49
N LEU A 21 -14.25 2.85 2.94
CA LEU A 21 -14.64 2.67 4.34
C LEU A 21 -13.46 2.34 5.27
N THR A 22 -12.31 1.96 4.72
CA THR A 22 -11.08 1.69 5.49
C THR A 22 -10.15 2.91 5.62
N ARG A 23 -10.50 4.06 5.02
CA ARG A 23 -9.77 5.32 5.27
C ARG A 23 -10.04 5.79 6.68
N VAL A 24 -9.12 6.60 7.20
CA VAL A 24 -9.37 7.37 8.42
C VAL A 24 -10.60 8.25 8.20
N ARG A 25 -11.46 8.32 9.23
CA ARG A 25 -12.70 9.09 9.17
C ARG A 25 -12.42 10.56 8.88
N GLY A 26 -13.25 11.18 8.03
CA GLY A 26 -13.13 12.59 7.65
C GLY A 26 -12.30 12.85 6.39
N LEU A 27 -11.50 11.89 5.90
CA LEU A 27 -10.85 12.04 4.61
C LEU A 27 -11.79 11.69 3.46
N GLN A 28 -11.80 12.53 2.43
CA GLN A 28 -12.53 12.24 1.21
C GLN A 28 -11.98 10.99 0.51
N PRO A 29 -12.84 10.18 -0.13
CA PRO A 29 -12.42 9.11 -1.02
C PRO A 29 -11.54 9.64 -2.16
N ILE A 30 -10.56 8.85 -2.59
CA ILE A 30 -9.78 9.15 -3.78
C ILE A 30 -10.50 8.52 -4.97
N PRO A 31 -10.95 9.30 -5.98
CA PRO A 31 -11.54 8.73 -7.17
C PRO A 31 -10.52 7.85 -7.89
N TYR A 32 -10.79 6.54 -7.93
CA TYR A 32 -9.94 5.58 -8.64
C TYR A 32 -10.81 4.53 -9.30
N ARG A 33 -10.64 4.36 -10.61
CA ARG A 33 -11.39 3.36 -11.37
C ARG A 33 -10.48 2.21 -11.73
N VAL A 34 -10.85 1.03 -11.27
CA VAL A 34 -10.20 -0.22 -11.68
C VAL A 34 -10.69 -0.63 -13.04
N ALA A 35 -9.75 -1.01 -13.91
CA ALA A 35 -10.01 -1.71 -15.14
C ALA A 35 -9.27 -3.05 -15.11
N GLY A 36 -10.00 -4.15 -15.32
CA GLY A 36 -9.41 -5.49 -15.43
C GLY A 36 -9.18 -6.22 -14.09
N PRO A 37 -8.41 -7.32 -14.13
CA PRO A 37 -8.11 -8.14 -12.96
C PRO A 37 -7.43 -7.34 -11.86
N THR A 38 -7.79 -7.59 -10.60
CA THR A 38 -7.26 -6.83 -9.45
C THR A 38 -7.08 -7.69 -8.21
N VAL A 39 -5.98 -7.46 -7.52
CA VAL A 39 -5.72 -7.91 -6.15
C VAL A 39 -5.85 -6.71 -5.23
N GLN A 40 -6.79 -6.76 -4.29
CA GLN A 40 -6.91 -5.75 -3.25
C GLN A 40 -6.01 -6.13 -2.07
N LEU A 41 -5.02 -5.29 -1.78
CA LEU A 41 -4.15 -5.44 -0.61
C LEU A 41 -4.93 -5.21 0.69
N PRO A 42 -4.45 -5.72 1.83
CA PRO A 42 -5.04 -5.42 3.12
C PRO A 42 -4.73 -3.96 3.51
N CYS A 43 -5.59 -3.36 4.35
CA CYS A 43 -5.29 -2.06 4.95
C CYS A 43 -4.55 -2.27 6.27
N PRO A 44 -3.21 -2.09 6.34
CA PRO A 44 -2.45 -2.38 7.55
C PRO A 44 -2.87 -1.48 8.72
N GLU A 45 -3.16 -0.20 8.47
CA GLU A 45 -3.64 0.73 9.50
C GLU A 45 -4.99 0.33 10.07
N PHE A 46 -5.94 -0.05 9.21
CA PHE A 46 -7.27 -0.44 9.65
C PHE A 46 -7.23 -1.74 10.46
N LEU A 47 -6.46 -2.73 10.00
CA LEU A 47 -6.32 -4.02 10.69
C LEU A 47 -5.54 -3.91 12.00
N TYR A 48 -4.59 -2.97 12.10
CA TYR A 48 -3.74 -2.83 13.29
C TYR A 48 -4.31 -1.86 14.33
N LEU A 49 -4.90 -0.74 13.89
CA LEU A 49 -5.38 0.34 14.76
C LEU A 49 -6.91 0.39 14.89
N GLY A 50 -7.64 -0.28 13.99
CA GLY A 50 -9.11 -0.29 13.98
C GLY A 50 -9.76 0.91 13.28
N PRO A 51 -11.09 0.88 13.11
CA PRO A 51 -11.86 1.93 12.41
C PRO A 51 -11.98 3.25 13.18
N GLU A 52 -11.77 3.25 14.50
CA GLU A 52 -11.87 4.43 15.38
C GLU A 52 -10.53 5.18 15.53
N ARG A 53 -9.48 4.74 14.83
CA ARG A 53 -8.15 5.32 14.90
C ARG A 53 -8.12 6.79 14.50
N TRP A 54 -7.14 7.52 15.04
CA TRP A 54 -6.77 8.83 14.53
C TRP A 54 -5.88 8.72 13.29
N ALA A 55 -5.67 9.85 12.63
CA ALA A 55 -4.64 9.94 11.61
C ALA A 55 -3.26 9.72 12.27
N VAL A 56 -2.40 8.97 11.59
CA VAL A 56 -1.03 8.67 12.04
C VAL A 56 -0.04 9.03 10.94
N THR A 57 1.21 9.22 11.32
CA THR A 57 2.33 9.48 10.40
C THR A 57 3.28 8.29 10.35
N ARG A 58 4.17 8.25 9.33
CA ARG A 58 5.11 7.17 9.15
C ARG A 58 6.00 6.97 10.38
N ASN A 59 6.47 8.05 11.02
CA ASN A 59 7.31 7.97 12.22
C ASN A 59 6.59 7.29 13.41
N GLN A 60 5.26 7.26 13.43
CA GLN A 60 4.48 6.56 14.46
C GLN A 60 4.19 5.09 14.11
N LEU A 61 4.28 4.72 12.83
CA LEU A 61 4.07 3.37 12.34
C LEU A 61 5.36 2.61 12.06
N ASP A 62 6.47 3.30 11.85
CA ASP A 62 7.79 2.71 11.60
C ASP A 62 8.37 2.13 12.90
N LEU A 63 7.70 1.09 13.38
CA LEU A 63 7.97 0.39 14.62
C LEU A 63 8.26 -1.09 14.31
N PRO A 64 9.18 -1.74 15.04
CA PRO A 64 9.50 -3.15 14.81
C PRO A 64 8.27 -4.07 14.83
N LYS A 65 7.30 -3.81 15.71
CA LYS A 65 6.06 -4.60 15.81
C LYS A 65 5.16 -4.42 14.60
N PHE A 66 4.99 -3.19 14.10
CA PHE A 66 4.15 -2.91 12.94
C PHE A 66 4.77 -3.48 11.66
N ARG A 67 6.10 -3.35 11.48
CA ARG A 67 6.80 -4.00 10.36
C ARG A 67 6.64 -5.52 10.34
N ARG A 68 6.76 -6.18 11.50
CA ARG A 68 6.47 -7.63 11.62
C ARG A 68 5.03 -7.96 11.22
N PHE A 69 4.08 -7.14 11.66
CA PHE A 69 2.67 -7.28 11.27
C PHE A 69 2.48 -7.11 9.75
N CYS A 70 3.09 -6.09 9.13
CA CYS A 70 3.08 -5.92 7.67
C CYS A 70 3.61 -7.16 6.96
N ARG A 71 4.79 -7.67 7.34
CA ARG A 71 5.37 -8.88 6.72
C ARG A 71 4.47 -10.10 6.82
N MET A 72 3.80 -10.29 7.94
CA MET A 72 2.83 -11.38 8.12
C MET A 72 1.66 -11.25 7.13
N LEU A 73 1.10 -10.04 6.95
CA LEU A 73 0.05 -9.80 5.96
C LEU A 73 0.56 -10.01 4.52
N ILE A 74 1.78 -9.58 4.24
CA ILE A 74 2.38 -9.62 2.89
C ILE A 74 2.64 -11.05 2.43
N ALA A 75 3.02 -11.97 3.31
CA ALA A 75 3.49 -13.31 2.94
C ALA A 75 2.56 -14.02 1.91
N HIS A 76 1.26 -14.10 2.22
CA HIS A 76 0.30 -14.77 1.33
C HIS A 76 0.04 -14.00 0.03
N TYR A 77 0.14 -12.67 0.06
CA TYR A 77 0.03 -11.85 -1.15
C TYR A 77 1.27 -12.01 -2.03
N ALA A 78 2.46 -12.04 -1.45
CA ALA A 78 3.70 -12.26 -2.19
C ALA A 78 3.69 -13.63 -2.88
N ASP A 79 3.20 -14.68 -2.21
CA ASP A 79 3.00 -16.01 -2.81
C ASP A 79 2.06 -15.94 -4.03
N LEU A 80 0.89 -15.28 -3.87
CA LEU A 80 -0.08 -15.09 -4.95
C LEU A 80 0.53 -14.34 -6.14
N LEU A 81 1.17 -13.21 -5.88
CA LEU A 81 1.74 -12.33 -6.91
C LEU A 81 2.87 -13.02 -7.68
N GLU A 82 3.72 -13.76 -6.98
CA GLU A 82 4.78 -14.57 -7.60
C GLU A 82 4.18 -15.64 -8.53
N MET A 83 3.15 -16.36 -8.08
CA MET A 83 2.47 -17.36 -8.92
C MET A 83 1.83 -16.74 -10.16
N LEU A 84 1.26 -15.54 -10.05
CA LEU A 84 0.68 -14.82 -11.19
C LEU A 84 1.76 -14.41 -12.20
N VAL A 85 2.88 -13.87 -11.73
CA VAL A 85 4.00 -13.50 -12.61
C VAL A 85 4.59 -14.71 -13.33
N ARG A 86 4.72 -15.85 -12.64
CA ARG A 86 5.15 -17.12 -13.26
C ARG A 86 4.22 -17.62 -14.37
N ARG A 87 2.95 -17.16 -14.40
CA ARG A 87 1.99 -17.44 -15.48
C ARG A 87 2.02 -16.40 -16.61
N GLY A 88 2.96 -15.46 -16.57
CA GLY A 88 3.17 -14.44 -17.62
C GLY A 88 2.40 -13.13 -17.40
N THR A 89 1.80 -12.93 -16.22
CA THR A 89 1.10 -11.69 -15.85
C THR A 89 2.08 -10.59 -15.43
N ARG A 90 1.80 -9.33 -15.81
CA ARG A 90 2.54 -8.15 -15.33
C ARG A 90 1.85 -7.55 -14.10
N LEU A 91 2.62 -7.16 -13.10
CA LEU A 91 2.08 -6.52 -11.88
C LEU A 91 2.22 -5.00 -11.96
N ARG A 92 1.12 -4.30 -11.65
CA ARG A 92 1.14 -2.85 -11.38
C ARG A 92 0.60 -2.59 -9.98
N ILE A 93 1.47 -2.14 -9.08
CA ILE A 93 1.13 -1.80 -7.69
C ILE A 93 0.70 -0.34 -7.62
N VAL A 94 -0.45 -0.07 -7.00
CA VAL A 94 -0.97 1.29 -6.85
C VAL A 94 -1.19 1.61 -5.38
N GLY A 95 -0.35 2.51 -4.88
CA GLY A 95 -0.40 3.05 -3.53
C GLY A 95 -1.19 4.35 -3.42
N ILE A 96 -1.04 5.01 -2.28
CA ILE A 96 -1.73 6.26 -1.95
C ILE A 96 -0.70 7.28 -1.50
N ALA A 97 -0.62 8.38 -2.24
CA ALA A 97 0.36 9.43 -1.98
C ALA A 97 0.20 10.00 -0.57
N GLY A 98 1.33 10.18 0.12
CA GLY A 98 1.38 10.67 1.49
C GLY A 98 0.87 9.69 2.55
N SER A 99 0.48 8.46 2.20
CA SER A 99 0.06 7.47 3.20
C SER A 99 1.27 6.99 4.03
N PRO A 100 1.13 6.87 5.36
CA PRO A 100 2.20 6.38 6.22
C PRO A 100 2.51 4.89 5.99
N SER A 101 1.56 4.13 5.44
CA SER A 101 1.73 2.70 5.13
C SER A 101 1.77 2.41 3.63
N CYS A 102 0.88 3.04 2.87
CA CYS A 102 0.61 2.70 1.47
C CYS A 102 1.22 3.67 0.45
N GLY A 103 2.03 4.65 0.88
CA GLY A 103 2.77 5.54 -0.01
C GLY A 103 3.87 4.82 -0.78
N VAL A 104 4.06 5.14 -2.05
CA VAL A 104 5.07 4.54 -2.94
C VAL A 104 6.26 5.46 -3.12
N TYR A 105 5.99 6.74 -3.38
CA TYR A 105 6.98 7.80 -3.58
C TYR A 105 6.92 8.85 -2.47
N THR A 106 5.75 9.08 -1.89
CA THR A 106 5.56 10.05 -0.80
C THR A 106 4.87 9.43 0.41
N THR A 107 5.20 9.93 1.59
CA THR A 107 4.65 9.48 2.88
C THR A 107 4.43 10.68 3.81
N SER A 108 3.97 10.44 5.03
CA SER A 108 3.69 11.49 6.02
C SER A 108 4.68 11.44 7.19
N CYS A 109 5.07 12.61 7.69
CA CYS A 109 5.95 12.77 8.85
C CYS A 109 5.48 13.94 9.71
N GLY A 110 5.81 13.94 11.01
CA GLY A 110 5.76 15.14 11.83
C GLY A 110 4.76 15.12 12.99
N TYR A 111 3.92 14.10 13.13
CA TYR A 111 3.16 13.98 14.39
C TYR A 111 4.11 13.57 15.52
N GLU A 112 4.31 14.49 16.46
CA GLU A 112 5.21 14.34 17.61
C GLU A 112 4.67 13.35 18.66
N GLY A 113 3.36 13.09 18.67
CA GLY A 113 2.68 12.32 19.70
C GLY A 113 2.35 13.15 20.95
N GLY A 114 2.01 12.49 22.05
CA GLY A 114 1.60 13.16 23.30
C GLY A 114 0.09 13.23 23.50
N LEU A 115 -0.36 14.19 24.32
CA LEU A 115 -1.78 14.42 24.60
C LEU A 115 -2.50 14.97 23.36
N VAL A 116 -3.82 14.85 23.36
CA VAL A 116 -4.66 15.33 22.25
C VAL A 116 -4.50 16.83 22.09
N GLY A 117 -4.12 17.27 20.90
CA GLY A 117 -3.92 18.68 20.59
C GLY A 117 -3.72 18.87 19.09
N GLU A 118 -3.55 20.13 18.68
CA GLU A 118 -3.19 20.45 17.30
C GLU A 118 -1.78 19.93 17.00
N ALA A 119 -1.69 19.02 16.05
CA ALA A 119 -0.43 18.50 15.55
C ALA A 119 -0.34 18.76 14.04
N LYS A 120 0.81 19.27 13.59
CA LYS A 120 1.08 19.45 12.17
C LYS A 120 1.80 18.21 11.64
N HIS A 121 1.51 17.86 10.41
CA HIS A 121 2.30 16.90 9.65
C HIS A 121 2.52 17.45 8.26
N GLU A 122 3.50 16.87 7.58
CA GLU A 122 3.85 17.20 6.21
C GLU A 122 3.94 15.94 5.36
N ARG A 123 3.76 16.12 4.05
CA ARG A 123 4.03 15.09 3.04
C ARG A 123 5.50 15.20 2.66
N VAL A 124 6.25 14.11 2.81
CA VAL A 124 7.69 14.04 2.53
C VAL A 124 7.98 12.95 1.50
N PRO A 125 9.08 13.04 0.73
CA PRO A 125 9.54 11.94 -0.10
C PRO A 125 9.85 10.71 0.75
N GLY A 126 9.45 9.53 0.27
CA GLY A 126 9.66 8.27 0.96
C GLY A 126 8.49 7.31 0.81
N ARG A 127 8.74 6.06 1.20
CA ARG A 127 7.76 4.98 1.07
C ARG A 127 7.05 4.74 2.39
N GLY A 128 5.77 4.41 2.33
CA GLY A 128 5.02 3.96 3.49
C GLY A 128 5.50 2.58 3.95
N VAL A 129 5.36 2.30 5.25
CA VAL A 129 5.96 1.10 5.88
C VAL A 129 5.51 -0.20 5.21
N PHE A 130 4.24 -0.33 4.83
CA PHE A 130 3.73 -1.54 4.21
C PHE A 130 4.22 -1.72 2.77
N MET A 131 4.26 -0.64 1.98
CA MET A 131 4.81 -0.71 0.62
C MET A 131 6.31 -0.98 0.61
N GLU A 132 7.04 -0.47 1.60
CA GLU A 132 8.46 -0.77 1.80
C GLU A 132 8.71 -2.26 1.99
N GLU A 133 7.97 -2.89 2.92
CA GLU A 133 8.08 -4.32 3.18
C GLU A 133 7.56 -5.16 2.00
N LEU A 134 6.48 -4.75 1.32
CA LEU A 134 5.90 -5.49 0.19
C LEU A 134 6.87 -5.53 -0.99
N MET A 135 7.39 -4.36 -1.39
CA MET A 135 8.29 -4.26 -2.55
C MET A 135 9.61 -4.98 -2.27
N ALA A 136 10.17 -4.85 -1.06
CA ALA A 136 11.37 -5.58 -0.67
C ALA A 136 11.17 -7.10 -0.74
N GLU A 137 10.01 -7.61 -0.31
CA GLU A 137 9.69 -9.04 -0.38
C GLU A 137 9.54 -9.53 -1.83
N LEU A 138 8.92 -8.73 -2.70
CA LEU A 138 8.79 -9.06 -4.13
C LEU A 138 10.15 -9.02 -4.84
N GLU A 139 10.98 -8.01 -4.57
CA GLU A 139 12.35 -7.90 -5.08
C GLU A 139 13.20 -9.10 -4.65
N ARG A 140 13.12 -9.51 -3.37
CA ARG A 140 13.81 -10.69 -2.84
C ARG A 140 13.42 -11.99 -3.57
N ARG A 141 12.18 -12.07 -4.05
CA ARG A 141 11.65 -13.22 -4.83
C ARG A 141 11.94 -13.11 -6.33
N GLY A 142 12.58 -12.04 -6.79
CA GLY A 142 12.81 -11.79 -8.22
C GLY A 142 11.52 -11.47 -8.99
N VAL A 143 10.47 -11.00 -8.31
CA VAL A 143 9.20 -10.62 -8.94
C VAL A 143 9.33 -9.22 -9.52
N ILE A 144 9.10 -9.09 -10.83
CA ILE A 144 9.12 -7.81 -11.54
C ILE A 144 7.74 -7.14 -11.41
N PHE A 145 7.73 -5.88 -11.02
CA PHE A 145 6.52 -5.07 -10.90
C PHE A 145 6.77 -3.61 -11.33
N GLN A 146 5.70 -2.93 -11.72
CA GLN A 146 5.64 -1.48 -11.77
C GLN A 146 4.92 -0.96 -10.53
N ALA A 147 5.24 0.24 -10.08
CA ALA A 147 4.59 0.88 -8.94
C ALA A 147 4.26 2.34 -9.25
N GLU A 148 3.14 2.80 -8.72
CA GLU A 148 2.72 4.20 -8.78
C GLU A 148 1.86 4.53 -7.56
N GLU A 149 1.56 5.80 -7.33
CA GLU A 149 0.62 6.24 -6.30
C GLU A 149 -0.36 7.27 -6.86
N VAL A 150 -1.49 7.39 -6.18
CA VAL A 150 -2.53 8.38 -6.51
C VAL A 150 -2.89 9.24 -5.30
N GLY A 151 -3.29 10.49 -5.57
CA GLY A 151 -3.77 11.47 -4.58
C GLY A 151 -2.72 12.42 -4.00
#